data_AF-A0A5D2VD95-F1
#
_entry.id   AF-A0A5D2VD95-F1
#
_cell.length_a   1.000
_cell.length_b   1.000
_cell.length_c   1.000
_cell.angle_alpha   90.00
_cell.angle_beta   90.00
_cell.angle_gamma   90.00
#
_symmetry.space_group_name_H-M   'P 1'
#
loop_
_entity.id
_entity.type
_entity.pdbx_description
1 polymer ?
#
loop_
_entity_poly.entity_id
_entity_poly.type
_entity_poly.pdbx_seq_one_letter_code
_entity_poly.pdbx_strand_id
1 'polypeptide(L)'
;MEVQVIFALSLTIFFFHGAHSATFTFTNNCPYTVWPGTLTGQGPQLSSTGFELASKASSTLNVPAPWSGRIWGRTQCADTSGKFQCATADCGSGQITCNGAGAIPPASLIEFTLAASAGQDFYDVSLVDGFNLPLSVIPQGGSAGCGATGCPANVNAACPPELQVKGSDGGVIACKSACLAFNQPQYCCTGAYSQPSTCHPTQYSKIFKSQCPQAYSYAFDDKSSTFTCSGGANYLITFCP
;
A
#
# COMPACT_ATOMS: atom_id res chain seq x y z
N MET A 1 -62.48 -38.46 17.59
CA MET A 1 -61.33 -37.76 18.18
C MET A 1 -60.50 -37.28 17.00
N GLU A 2 -60.80 -36.08 16.49
CA GLU A 2 -60.12 -35.49 15.33
C GLU A 2 -58.83 -34.82 15.76
N VAL A 3 -57.74 -35.07 15.05
CA VAL A 3 -56.44 -34.43 15.27
C VAL A 3 -56.27 -33.38 14.17
N GLN A 4 -56.41 -32.10 14.52
CA GLN A 4 -56.06 -31.00 13.63
C GLN A 4 -54.54 -30.79 13.66
N VAL A 5 -53.91 -30.86 12.49
CA VAL A 5 -52.49 -30.54 12.29
C VAL A 5 -52.39 -29.09 11.80
N ILE A 6 -51.81 -28.22 12.62
CA ILE A 6 -51.54 -26.82 12.29
C ILE A 6 -50.16 -26.75 11.61
N PHE A 7 -50.12 -26.39 10.33
CA PHE A 7 -48.88 -26.06 9.63
C PHE A 7 -48.50 -24.60 9.91
N ALA A 8 -47.46 -24.38 10.72
CA ALA A 8 -46.89 -23.05 10.94
C ALA A 8 -45.87 -22.75 9.83
N LEU A 9 -46.15 -21.75 9.00
CA LEU A 9 -45.20 -21.21 8.02
C LEU A 9 -44.18 -20.32 8.76
N SER A 10 -42.92 -20.77 8.87
CA SER A 10 -41.84 -19.96 9.43
C SER A 10 -41.28 -19.01 8.37
N LEU A 11 -41.50 -17.70 8.54
CA LEU A 11 -40.91 -16.66 7.70
C LEU A 11 -39.50 -16.36 8.23
N THR A 12 -38.48 -16.92 7.59
CA THR A 12 -37.07 -16.62 7.87
C THR A 12 -36.72 -15.24 7.29
N ILE A 13 -36.66 -14.23 8.16
CA ILE A 13 -36.15 -12.89 7.82
C ILE A 13 -34.62 -13.00 7.72
N PHE A 14 -34.10 -13.06 6.49
CA PHE A 14 -32.67 -12.90 6.25
C PHE A 14 -32.30 -11.43 6.51
N PHE A 15 -31.66 -11.17 7.65
CA PHE A 15 -30.94 -9.91 7.86
C PHE A 15 -29.70 -9.92 6.94
N PHE A 16 -29.86 -9.38 5.74
CA PHE A 16 -28.72 -9.03 4.89
C PHE A 16 -27.92 -7.95 5.60
N HIS A 17 -26.88 -8.35 6.34
CA HIS A 17 -25.84 -7.44 6.76
C HIS A 17 -25.09 -7.04 5.50
N GLY A 18 -25.41 -5.87 4.95
CA GLY A 18 -24.70 -5.33 3.80
C GLY A 18 -23.20 -5.32 4.09
N ALA A 19 -22.42 -6.07 3.31
CA ALA A 19 -20.97 -6.00 3.40
C ALA A 19 -20.54 -4.58 2.99
N HIS A 20 -20.07 -3.79 3.95
CA HIS A 20 -19.46 -2.51 3.63
C HIS A 20 -18.16 -2.76 2.87
N SER A 21 -17.97 -2.03 1.78
CA SER A 21 -16.74 -2.01 1.01
C SER A 21 -16.32 -0.57 0.78
N ALA A 22 -15.01 -0.33 0.75
CA ALA A 22 -14.44 0.93 0.31
C ALA A 22 -14.06 0.80 -1.17
N THR A 23 -14.33 1.82 -1.97
CA THR A 23 -13.83 1.90 -3.34
C THR A 23 -12.47 2.58 -3.35
N PHE A 24 -11.47 1.89 -3.84
CA PHE A 24 -10.15 2.44 -4.10
C PHE A 24 -10.07 2.84 -5.57
N THR A 25 -9.79 4.11 -5.83
CA THR A 25 -9.58 4.65 -7.18
C THR A 25 -8.09 4.87 -7.37
N PHE A 26 -7.48 4.17 -8.31
CA PHE A 26 -6.08 4.29 -8.68
C PHE A 26 -5.98 5.24 -9.86
N THR A 27 -5.08 6.22 -9.79
CA THR A 27 -4.79 7.15 -10.88
C THR A 27 -3.29 7.18 -11.13
N ASN A 28 -2.89 6.97 -12.38
CA ASN A 28 -1.50 7.10 -12.76
C ASN A 28 -1.25 8.49 -13.36
N ASN A 29 -0.64 9.39 -12.60
CA ASN A 29 -0.24 10.70 -13.10
C ASN A 29 1.22 10.71 -13.61
N CYS A 30 1.96 9.60 -13.49
CA CYS A 30 3.30 9.46 -14.04
C CYS A 30 3.28 9.56 -15.58
N PRO A 31 4.36 10.01 -16.23
CA PRO A 31 4.46 10.09 -17.69
C PRO A 31 4.71 8.74 -18.37
N TYR A 32 4.59 7.63 -17.64
CA TYR A 32 4.82 6.26 -18.09
C TYR A 32 3.81 5.31 -17.44
N THR A 33 3.65 4.11 -18.00
CA THR A 33 2.82 3.07 -17.44
C THR A 33 3.36 2.58 -16.10
N VAL A 34 2.46 2.38 -15.14
CA VAL A 34 2.71 1.75 -13.84
C VAL A 34 1.88 0.48 -13.78
N TRP A 35 2.38 -0.54 -13.10
CA TRP A 35 1.61 -1.76 -12.84
C TRP A 35 1.35 -1.90 -11.35
N PRO A 36 0.21 -1.39 -10.83
CA PRO A 36 -0.12 -1.53 -9.43
C PRO A 36 -0.13 -3.00 -8.99
N GLY A 37 0.27 -3.23 -7.75
CA GLY A 37 0.14 -4.51 -7.06
C GLY A 37 -0.61 -4.31 -5.75
N THR A 38 -1.37 -5.31 -5.33
CA THR A 38 -2.09 -5.30 -4.05
C THR A 38 -1.86 -6.61 -3.32
N LEU A 39 -1.72 -6.54 -2.00
CA LEU A 39 -1.60 -7.71 -1.13
C LEU A 39 -2.52 -7.57 0.07
N THR A 40 -3.43 -8.53 0.26
CA THR A 40 -4.10 -8.72 1.54
C THR A 40 -3.14 -9.39 2.52
N GLY A 41 -2.98 -8.81 3.72
CA GLY A 41 -2.05 -9.32 4.73
C GLY A 41 -2.48 -10.66 5.34
N GLN A 42 -3.78 -10.83 5.61
CA GLN A 42 -4.36 -12.07 6.12
C GLN A 42 -5.71 -12.36 5.46
N GLY A 43 -5.92 -13.62 5.05
CA GLY A 43 -7.14 -14.06 4.38
C GLY A 43 -7.11 -13.95 2.85
N PRO A 44 -8.28 -13.98 2.19
CA PRO A 44 -8.37 -13.96 0.73
C PRO A 44 -7.78 -12.68 0.11
N GLN A 45 -7.16 -12.84 -1.06
CA GLN A 45 -6.69 -11.71 -1.85
C GLN A 45 -7.88 -10.93 -2.46
N LEU A 46 -7.65 -9.66 -2.79
CA LEU A 46 -8.61 -8.84 -3.52
C LEU A 46 -8.89 -9.42 -4.92
N SER A 47 -9.97 -8.96 -5.56
CA SER A 47 -10.39 -9.44 -6.88
C SER A 47 -9.35 -9.18 -7.99
N SER A 48 -8.42 -8.24 -7.76
CA SER A 48 -7.22 -8.06 -8.56
C SER A 48 -6.03 -7.91 -7.63
N THR A 49 -4.95 -8.66 -7.89
CA THR A 49 -3.67 -8.55 -7.17
C THR A 49 -2.60 -7.80 -7.96
N GLY A 50 -2.90 -7.43 -9.21
CA GLY A 50 -2.04 -6.62 -10.04
C GLY A 50 -2.66 -6.37 -11.40
N PHE A 51 -2.43 -5.18 -11.94
CA PHE A 51 -3.02 -4.73 -13.20
C PHE A 51 -2.11 -3.69 -13.87
N GLU A 52 -2.34 -3.43 -15.16
CA GLU A 52 -1.69 -2.35 -15.88
C GLU A 52 -2.46 -1.04 -15.72
N LEU A 53 -1.75 0.07 -15.53
CA LEU A 53 -2.33 1.39 -15.45
C LEU A 53 -1.50 2.36 -16.32
N ALA A 54 -1.96 2.60 -17.54
CA ALA A 54 -1.32 3.51 -18.49
C ALA A 54 -1.23 4.94 -17.94
N SER A 55 -0.33 5.75 -18.51
CA SER A 55 -0.22 7.17 -18.13
C SER A 55 -1.57 7.88 -18.27
N LYS A 56 -1.94 8.64 -17.24
CA LYS A 56 -3.21 9.39 -17.09
C LYS A 56 -4.46 8.52 -16.99
N ALA A 57 -4.33 7.20 -16.95
CA ALA A 57 -5.46 6.30 -16.74
C ALA A 57 -5.85 6.21 -15.26
N SER A 58 -7.11 5.84 -15.03
CA SER A 58 -7.64 5.49 -13.73
C SER A 58 -8.32 4.12 -13.75
N SER A 59 -8.29 3.41 -12.64
CA SER A 59 -9.00 2.14 -12.43
C SER A 59 -9.57 2.09 -11.01
N THR A 60 -10.60 1.29 -10.77
CA THR A 60 -11.20 1.14 -9.45
C THR A 60 -11.14 -0.30 -8.95
N LEU A 61 -11.11 -0.46 -7.63
CA LEU A 61 -11.18 -1.75 -6.94
C LEU A 61 -12.07 -1.60 -5.72
N ASN A 62 -13.03 -2.51 -5.55
CA ASN A 62 -13.81 -2.59 -4.32
C ASN A 62 -13.07 -3.46 -3.30
N VAL A 63 -12.82 -2.89 -2.13
CA VAL A 63 -12.08 -3.50 -1.04
C VAL A 63 -13.06 -3.80 0.09
N PRO A 64 -13.17 -5.06 0.56
CA PRO A 64 -14.09 -5.38 1.64
C PRO A 64 -13.66 -4.70 2.94
N ALA A 65 -14.60 -4.48 3.85
CA ALA A 65 -14.31 -4.06 5.21
C ALA A 65 -14.85 -5.12 6.20
N PRO A 66 -14.07 -5.60 7.17
CA PRO A 66 -12.69 -5.19 7.46
C PRO A 66 -11.67 -5.75 6.46
N TRP A 67 -10.56 -5.05 6.27
CA TRP A 67 -9.43 -5.51 5.45
C TRP A 67 -8.13 -4.86 5.90
N SER A 68 -7.03 -5.59 5.84
CA SER A 68 -5.70 -5.02 6.05
C SER A 68 -4.74 -5.53 4.98
N GLY A 69 -3.95 -4.62 4.43
CA GLY A 69 -3.08 -4.94 3.32
C GLY A 69 -2.31 -3.74 2.81
N ARG A 70 -1.63 -3.95 1.68
CA ARG A 70 -0.71 -2.97 1.11
C ARG A 70 -0.82 -2.89 -0.40
N ILE A 71 -0.43 -1.74 -0.93
CA ILE A 71 -0.49 -1.36 -2.33
C ILE A 71 0.84 -0.75 -2.73
N TRP A 72 1.28 -1.02 -3.96
CA TRP A 72 2.49 -0.42 -4.53
C TRP A 72 2.36 -0.27 -6.04
N GLY A 73 3.29 0.46 -6.66
CA GLY A 73 3.42 0.58 -8.12
C GLY A 73 4.68 -0.11 -8.62
N ARG A 74 4.57 -0.98 -9.63
CA ARG A 74 5.73 -1.50 -10.37
C ARG A 74 6.06 -0.62 -11.56
N THR A 75 7.34 -0.52 -11.90
CA THR A 75 7.81 0.30 -13.03
C THR A 75 8.78 -0.47 -13.91
N GLN A 76 8.91 -0.01 -15.16
CA GLN A 76 9.77 -0.62 -16.18
C GLN A 76 9.52 -2.12 -16.33
N CYS A 77 8.25 -2.47 -16.50
CA CYS A 77 7.84 -3.85 -16.67
C CYS A 77 7.83 -4.26 -18.13
N ALA A 78 8.18 -5.52 -18.39
CA ALA A 78 8.10 -6.14 -19.70
C ALA A 78 7.77 -7.63 -19.57
N ASP A 79 7.07 -8.16 -20.57
CA ASP A 79 6.99 -9.60 -20.76
C ASP A 79 8.19 -10.04 -21.60
N THR A 80 9.04 -10.88 -21.01
CA THR A 80 10.16 -11.52 -21.72
C THR A 80 9.93 -13.02 -21.73
N SER A 81 9.62 -13.57 -22.92
CA SER A 81 9.40 -15.01 -23.13
C SER A 81 8.27 -15.62 -22.29
N GLY A 82 7.17 -14.88 -22.13
CA GLY A 82 5.99 -15.32 -21.36
C GLY A 82 6.15 -15.14 -19.84
N LYS A 83 7.16 -14.37 -19.41
CA LYS A 83 7.40 -14.05 -18.01
C LYS A 83 7.43 -12.54 -17.83
N PHE A 84 6.37 -12.03 -17.21
CA PHE A 84 6.25 -10.63 -16.84
C PHE A 84 7.19 -10.30 -15.67
N GLN A 85 8.07 -9.33 -15.86
CA GLN A 85 9.07 -8.88 -14.88
C GLN A 85 9.17 -7.36 -14.88
N CYS A 86 9.53 -6.79 -13.74
CA CYS A 86 9.67 -5.34 -13.54
C CYS A 86 11.02 -4.98 -12.93
N ALA A 87 11.60 -3.85 -13.34
CA ALA A 87 12.87 -3.41 -12.77
C ALA A 87 12.76 -2.97 -11.30
N THR A 88 11.59 -2.47 -10.88
CA THR A 88 11.35 -2.04 -9.49
C THR A 88 10.06 -2.64 -8.94
N ALA A 89 10.07 -3.03 -7.67
CA ALA A 89 8.91 -3.51 -6.92
C ALA A 89 8.19 -4.73 -7.54
N ASP A 90 8.89 -5.51 -8.37
CA ASP A 90 8.40 -6.78 -8.92
C ASP A 90 7.88 -7.68 -7.79
N CYS A 91 6.82 -8.44 -8.03
CA CYS A 91 6.27 -9.38 -7.05
C CYS A 91 6.67 -10.84 -7.31
N GLY A 92 7.50 -11.10 -8.31
CA GLY A 92 8.11 -12.41 -8.59
C GLY A 92 7.13 -13.46 -9.12
N SER A 93 5.88 -13.11 -9.40
CA SER A 93 4.86 -14.05 -9.89
C SER A 93 5.08 -14.49 -11.34
N GLY A 94 5.88 -13.72 -12.10
CA GLY A 94 6.01 -13.91 -13.54
C GLY A 94 4.78 -13.47 -14.34
N GLN A 95 3.80 -12.82 -13.70
CA GLN A 95 2.54 -12.37 -14.29
C GLN A 95 2.24 -10.91 -13.91
N ILE A 96 1.30 -10.29 -14.62
CA ILE A 96 0.78 -8.98 -14.22
C ILE A 96 0.12 -9.09 -12.83
N THR A 97 -0.61 -10.16 -12.54
CA THR A 97 -1.17 -10.39 -11.19
C THR A 97 -0.08 -10.87 -10.23
N CYS A 98 -0.09 -10.36 -8.99
CA CYS A 98 0.90 -10.75 -7.98
C CYS A 98 0.52 -12.01 -7.20
N ASN A 99 -0.71 -12.50 -7.32
CA ASN A 99 -1.14 -13.82 -6.82
C ASN A 99 -0.82 -14.06 -5.33
N GLY A 100 -0.92 -13.00 -4.50
CA GLY A 100 -0.61 -13.07 -3.07
C GLY A 100 0.87 -12.90 -2.71
N ALA A 101 1.73 -12.60 -3.68
CA ALA A 101 3.10 -12.17 -3.42
C ALA A 101 3.18 -10.66 -3.17
N GLY A 102 4.07 -10.25 -2.27
CA GLY A 102 4.39 -8.84 -2.04
C GLY A 102 5.45 -8.32 -3.01
N ALA A 103 5.63 -7.00 -3.03
CA ALA A 103 6.74 -6.37 -3.75
C ALA A 103 8.09 -6.87 -3.22
N ILE A 104 9.05 -7.06 -4.13
CA ILE A 104 10.48 -7.18 -3.84
C ILE A 104 11.01 -5.76 -3.67
N PRO A 105 11.46 -5.37 -2.45
CA PRO A 105 11.93 -4.02 -2.21
C PRO A 105 13.21 -3.66 -3.00
N PRO A 106 13.48 -2.37 -3.28
CA PRO A 106 12.79 -1.21 -2.73
C PRO A 106 11.44 -0.89 -3.39
N ALA A 107 10.45 -0.51 -2.57
CA ALA A 107 9.11 -0.15 -3.02
C ALA A 107 8.48 0.88 -2.09
N SER A 108 7.94 1.96 -2.66
CA SER A 108 7.03 2.84 -1.92
C SER A 108 5.72 2.11 -1.68
N LEU A 109 5.24 2.08 -0.43
CA LEU A 109 4.01 1.37 -0.06
C LEU A 109 2.91 2.34 0.38
N ILE A 110 1.67 1.96 0.12
CA ILE A 110 0.50 2.48 0.84
C ILE A 110 -0.03 1.32 1.67
N GLU A 111 -0.18 1.52 2.96
CA GLU A 111 -0.65 0.52 3.91
C GLU A 111 -2.01 0.92 4.45
N PHE A 112 -2.89 -0.06 4.66
CA PHE A 112 -4.27 0.17 5.09
C PHE A 112 -4.68 -0.86 6.15
N THR A 113 -5.51 -0.39 7.07
CA THR A 113 -6.40 -1.21 7.91
C THR A 113 -7.79 -0.57 7.88
N LEU A 114 -8.70 -1.16 7.13
CA LEU A 114 -10.10 -0.77 7.03
C LEU A 114 -10.91 -1.43 8.14
N ALA A 115 -11.68 -0.63 8.86
CA ALA A 115 -12.54 -1.09 9.95
C ALA A 115 -13.90 -1.58 9.44
N ALA A 116 -14.48 -2.56 10.13
CA ALA A 116 -15.85 -2.98 9.88
C ALA A 116 -16.84 -1.84 10.17
N SER A 117 -18.01 -1.90 9.52
CA SER A 117 -19.17 -1.05 9.83
C SER A 117 -18.87 0.46 9.91
N ALA A 118 -18.07 0.97 8.96
CA ALA A 118 -17.66 2.39 8.90
C ALA A 118 -16.94 2.90 10.17
N GLY A 119 -16.24 2.00 10.86
CA GLY A 119 -15.34 2.33 11.96
C GLY A 119 -14.16 3.21 11.54
N GLN A 120 -13.14 3.29 12.41
CA GLN A 120 -11.95 4.09 12.12
C GLN A 120 -10.95 3.29 11.29
N ASP A 121 -10.75 3.72 10.05
CA ASP A 121 -9.68 3.21 9.20
C ASP A 121 -8.34 3.83 9.59
N PHE A 122 -7.26 3.08 9.37
CA PHE A 122 -5.88 3.54 9.45
C PHE A 122 -5.21 3.38 8.09
N TYR A 123 -4.42 4.37 7.68
CA TYR A 123 -3.67 4.31 6.45
C TYR A 123 -2.43 5.18 6.52
N ASP A 124 -1.46 4.86 5.67
CA ASP A 124 -0.22 5.61 5.56
C ASP A 124 0.48 5.36 4.23
N VAL A 125 1.47 6.23 3.96
CA VAL A 125 2.51 5.96 2.97
C VAL A 125 3.77 5.59 3.72
N SER A 126 4.42 4.51 3.30
CA SER A 126 5.57 3.94 3.98
C SER A 126 6.77 3.79 3.05
N LEU A 127 7.91 4.28 3.52
CA LEU A 127 9.23 4.17 2.88
C LEU A 127 10.18 3.29 3.70
N VAL A 128 9.63 2.51 4.64
CA VAL A 128 10.38 1.53 5.43
C VAL A 128 11.04 0.50 4.52
N ASP A 129 10.34 0.10 3.47
CA ASP A 129 10.83 -0.77 2.39
C ASP A 129 11.48 0.02 1.24
N GLY A 130 11.90 1.27 1.48
CA GLY A 130 12.52 2.13 0.48
C GLY A 130 11.54 2.85 -0.43
N PHE A 131 12.03 3.32 -1.56
CA PHE A 131 11.27 4.14 -2.52
C PHE A 131 11.56 3.69 -3.94
N ASN A 132 10.55 3.67 -4.81
CA ASN A 132 10.76 3.50 -6.26
C ASN A 132 10.02 4.57 -7.09
N LEU A 133 8.79 4.93 -6.72
CA LEU A 133 8.07 6.05 -7.32
C LEU A 133 7.30 6.89 -6.28
N PRO A 134 6.98 8.16 -6.60
CA PRO A 134 6.13 8.99 -5.76
C PRO A 134 4.69 8.47 -5.75
N LEU A 135 4.02 8.54 -4.61
CA LEU A 135 2.61 8.15 -4.48
C LEU A 135 1.90 8.89 -3.34
N SER A 136 0.57 8.95 -3.39
CA SER A 136 -0.27 9.51 -2.33
C SER A 136 -1.58 8.76 -2.17
N VAL A 137 -2.21 8.95 -1.01
CA VAL A 137 -3.57 8.53 -0.70
C VAL A 137 -4.36 9.71 -0.16
N ILE A 138 -5.56 9.91 -0.70
CA ILE A 138 -6.49 10.95 -0.29
C ILE A 138 -7.84 10.28 -0.02
N PRO A 139 -8.33 10.27 1.22
CA PRO A 139 -9.68 9.80 1.51
C PRO A 139 -10.74 10.65 0.80
N GLN A 140 -11.80 10.01 0.33
CA GLN A 140 -12.94 10.62 -0.32
C GLN A 140 -14.19 10.38 0.51
N GLY A 141 -14.70 11.43 1.16
CA GLY A 141 -15.76 11.34 2.15
C GLY A 141 -15.20 11.10 3.55
N GLY A 142 -15.89 10.27 4.34
CA GLY A 142 -15.62 10.12 5.77
C GLY A 142 -16.07 11.34 6.59
N SER A 143 -16.04 11.20 7.91
CA SER A 143 -16.58 12.18 8.85
C SER A 143 -15.54 12.79 9.78
N ALA A 144 -14.41 12.10 10.03
CA ALA A 144 -13.38 12.57 10.96
C ALA A 144 -11.99 12.00 10.64
N GLY A 145 -10.94 12.83 10.80
CA GLY A 145 -9.53 12.43 10.72
C GLY A 145 -8.91 12.36 9.31
N CYS A 146 -9.75 12.38 8.27
CA CYS A 146 -9.47 12.03 6.87
C CYS A 146 -8.47 12.95 6.12
N GLY A 147 -7.25 13.07 6.63
CA GLY A 147 -6.15 13.83 6.02
C GLY A 147 -5.49 13.09 4.85
N ALA A 148 -5.01 13.83 3.87
CA ALA A 148 -4.17 13.26 2.82
C ALA A 148 -2.76 12.94 3.36
N THR A 149 -2.16 11.85 2.85
CA THR A 149 -0.75 11.53 3.06
C THR A 149 -0.09 11.04 1.78
N GLY A 150 1.22 11.19 1.69
CA GLY A 150 1.95 10.96 0.45
C GLY A 150 3.45 11.16 0.55
N CYS A 151 4.11 10.71 -0.50
CA CYS A 151 5.48 11.03 -0.84
C CYS A 151 5.50 11.52 -2.29
N PRO A 152 5.23 12.82 -2.55
CA PRO A 152 5.20 13.38 -3.90
C PRO A 152 6.61 13.65 -4.48
N ALA A 153 7.63 13.73 -3.62
CA ALA A 153 9.00 14.02 -4.03
C ALA A 153 9.64 12.85 -4.81
N ASN A 154 10.55 13.17 -5.73
CA ASN A 154 11.41 12.18 -6.36
C ASN A 154 12.60 11.84 -5.45
N VAL A 155 12.41 10.93 -4.51
CA VAL A 155 13.46 10.51 -3.55
C VAL A 155 14.68 9.92 -4.26
N ASN A 156 14.54 9.34 -5.46
CA ASN A 156 15.67 8.82 -6.23
C ASN A 156 16.72 9.90 -6.54
N ALA A 157 16.31 11.17 -6.68
CA ALA A 157 17.21 12.30 -6.93
C ALA A 157 18.06 12.69 -5.70
N ALA A 158 17.59 12.35 -4.50
CA ALA A 158 18.29 12.60 -3.24
C ALA A 158 18.90 11.31 -2.64
N CYS A 159 18.86 10.19 -3.37
CA CYS A 159 19.26 8.88 -2.85
C CYS A 159 20.79 8.79 -2.68
N PRO A 160 21.31 8.51 -1.47
CA PRO A 160 22.73 8.29 -1.24
C PRO A 160 23.28 7.14 -2.09
N PRO A 161 24.53 7.23 -2.59
CA PRO A 161 25.12 6.21 -3.48
C PRO A 161 24.98 4.77 -2.98
N GLU A 162 25.17 4.54 -1.68
CA GLU A 162 25.09 3.24 -1.02
C GLU A 162 23.67 2.65 -0.93
N LEU A 163 22.65 3.47 -1.20
CA LEU A 163 21.24 3.08 -1.21
C LEU A 163 20.66 2.97 -2.64
N GLN A 164 21.38 3.42 -3.66
CA GLN A 164 20.87 3.49 -5.03
C GLN A 164 20.67 2.10 -5.66
N VAL A 165 19.54 1.94 -6.34
CA VAL A 165 19.32 0.89 -7.35
C VAL A 165 19.35 1.54 -8.72
N LYS A 166 20.23 1.06 -9.60
CA LYS A 166 20.43 1.62 -10.94
C LYS A 166 19.71 0.81 -12.01
N GLY A 167 19.11 1.52 -12.95
CA GLY A 167 18.55 0.96 -14.17
C GLY A 167 19.62 0.62 -15.20
N SER A 168 19.19 0.07 -16.33
CA SER A 168 20.06 -0.29 -17.46
C SER A 168 20.75 0.91 -18.11
N ASP A 169 20.15 2.10 -18.01
CA ASP A 169 20.69 3.37 -18.48
C ASP A 169 21.67 4.03 -17.47
N GLY A 170 21.88 3.40 -16.30
CA GLY A 170 22.70 3.91 -15.22
C GLY A 170 22.00 4.93 -14.30
N GLY A 171 20.75 5.31 -14.60
CA GLY A 171 19.95 6.20 -13.77
C GLY A 171 19.48 5.51 -12.49
N VAL A 172 19.25 6.29 -11.42
CA VAL A 172 18.71 5.77 -10.16
C VAL A 172 17.21 5.55 -10.33
N ILE A 173 16.78 4.29 -10.31
CA ILE A 173 15.38 3.89 -10.52
C ILE A 173 14.65 3.59 -9.22
N ALA A 174 15.40 3.34 -8.14
CA ALA A 174 14.85 3.16 -6.79
C ALA A 174 15.93 3.44 -5.73
N CYS A 175 15.48 3.63 -4.48
CA CYS A 175 16.31 3.91 -3.32
C CYS A 175 15.97 2.95 -2.18
N LYS A 176 16.94 2.14 -1.76
CA LYS A 176 16.81 1.24 -0.60
C LYS A 176 16.68 2.04 0.69
N SER A 177 15.91 1.54 1.64
CA SER A 177 16.04 1.99 3.03
C SER A 177 17.35 1.49 3.64
N ALA A 178 17.78 2.09 4.76
CA ALA A 178 18.98 1.63 5.45
C ALA A 178 18.84 0.20 5.99
N CYS A 179 17.63 -0.23 6.38
CA CYS A 179 17.41 -1.61 6.79
C CYS A 179 17.71 -2.57 5.62
N LEU A 180 17.17 -2.29 4.43
CA LEU A 180 17.38 -3.11 3.24
C LEU A 180 18.85 -3.12 2.79
N ALA A 181 19.57 -2.00 2.93
CA ALA A 181 20.95 -1.91 2.49
C ALA A 181 21.95 -2.56 3.45
N PHE A 182 21.73 -2.43 4.76
CA PHE A 182 22.73 -2.81 5.76
C PHE A 182 22.33 -3.98 6.66
N ASN A 183 21.03 -4.28 6.76
CA ASN A 183 20.47 -5.34 7.61
C ASN A 183 20.99 -5.27 9.07
N GLN A 184 21.09 -4.06 9.63
CA GLN A 184 21.57 -3.85 11.00
C GLN A 184 20.39 -3.53 11.95
N PRO A 185 20.42 -4.02 13.20
CA PRO A 185 19.30 -3.88 14.13
C PRO A 185 18.80 -2.46 14.33
N GLN A 186 19.70 -1.46 14.36
CA GLN A 186 19.35 -0.06 14.55
C GLN A 186 18.64 0.58 13.34
N TYR A 187 18.75 0.00 12.14
CA TYR A 187 18.03 0.46 10.96
C TYR A 187 16.73 -0.30 10.75
N CYS A 188 16.71 -1.58 11.14
CA CYS A 188 15.55 -2.45 11.00
C CYS A 188 14.63 -2.45 12.23
N CYS A 189 15.03 -1.76 13.30
CA CYS A 189 14.34 -1.76 14.59
C CYS A 189 14.08 -3.17 15.14
N THR A 190 15.13 -4.00 15.19
CA THR A 190 15.05 -5.39 15.68
C THR A 190 15.95 -5.61 16.91
N GLY A 191 15.73 -6.71 17.63
CA GLY A 191 16.54 -7.05 18.81
C GLY A 191 16.50 -5.95 19.89
N ALA A 192 17.67 -5.43 20.25
CA ALA A 192 17.80 -4.32 21.22
C ALA A 192 17.10 -3.02 20.78
N TYR A 193 16.81 -2.89 19.49
CA TYR A 193 16.15 -1.74 18.86
C TYR A 193 14.67 -2.04 18.55
N SER A 194 14.06 -3.05 19.16
CA SER A 194 12.67 -3.46 18.88
C SER A 194 11.58 -2.57 19.51
N GLN A 195 11.95 -1.44 20.11
CA GLN A 195 11.03 -0.54 20.77
C GLN A 195 11.20 0.90 20.25
N PRO A 196 10.14 1.72 20.21
CA PRO A 196 10.24 3.14 19.83
C PRO A 196 11.22 3.94 20.71
N SER A 197 11.40 3.52 21.97
CA SER A 197 12.35 4.13 22.90
C SER A 197 13.81 3.80 22.61
N THR A 198 14.09 2.78 21.79
CA THR A 198 15.46 2.33 21.49
C THR A 198 15.83 2.43 20.02
N CYS A 199 14.88 2.43 19.08
CA CYS A 199 15.14 2.69 17.67
C CYS A 199 14.75 4.12 17.29
N HIS A 200 15.77 4.92 16.99
CA HIS A 200 15.62 6.35 16.73
C HIS A 200 15.86 6.69 15.25
N PRO A 201 15.37 7.84 14.77
CA PRO A 201 15.69 8.32 13.42
C PRO A 201 17.20 8.41 13.18
N THR A 202 17.66 7.86 12.06
CA THR A 202 19.07 7.84 11.64
C THR A 202 19.33 8.88 10.57
N GLN A 203 20.60 9.07 10.19
CA GLN A 203 20.94 9.93 9.05
C GLN A 203 20.23 9.50 7.76
N TYR A 204 20.00 8.20 7.58
CA TYR A 204 19.31 7.68 6.40
C TYR A 204 17.80 7.91 6.45
N SER A 205 17.12 7.58 7.54
CA SER A 205 15.66 7.81 7.63
C SER A 205 15.31 9.30 7.55
N LYS A 206 16.18 10.18 8.07
CA LYS A 206 16.02 11.63 7.92
C LYS A 206 16.02 12.11 6.47
N ILE A 207 16.71 11.42 5.55
CA ILE A 207 16.67 11.75 4.11
C ILE A 207 15.25 11.52 3.58
N PHE A 208 14.71 10.31 3.77
CA PHE A 208 13.33 9.99 3.38
C PHE A 208 12.33 10.95 4.02
N LYS A 209 12.50 11.26 5.32
CA LYS A 209 11.60 12.17 6.04
C LYS A 209 11.67 13.61 5.52
N SER A 210 12.86 14.08 5.12
CA SER A 210 13.02 15.42 4.55
C SER A 210 12.32 15.58 3.21
N GLN A 211 12.31 14.52 2.39
CA GLN A 211 11.65 14.52 1.09
C GLN A 211 10.14 14.32 1.24
N CYS A 212 9.72 13.49 2.18
CA CYS A 212 8.34 13.06 2.37
C CYS A 212 7.94 13.11 3.86
N PRO A 213 7.66 14.31 4.41
CA PRO A 213 7.44 14.50 5.85
C PRO A 213 6.20 13.78 6.41
N GLN A 214 5.23 13.45 5.55
CA GLN A 214 3.99 12.77 5.93
C GLN A 214 4.07 11.24 5.79
N ALA A 215 5.15 10.71 5.22
CA ALA A 215 5.36 9.27 5.05
C ALA A 215 6.20 8.69 6.20
N TYR A 216 6.03 7.39 6.49
CA TYR A 216 6.93 6.67 7.38
C TYR A 216 8.31 6.59 6.75
N SER A 217 9.31 7.09 7.47
CA SER A 217 10.71 7.03 7.05
C SER A 217 11.51 5.86 7.67
N TYR A 218 10.97 5.25 8.72
CA TYR A 218 11.48 4.08 9.43
C TYR A 218 10.34 3.48 10.29
N ALA A 219 10.57 2.31 10.90
CA ALA A 219 9.50 1.48 11.49
C ALA A 219 8.69 2.13 12.63
N PHE A 220 9.23 3.11 13.38
CA PHE A 220 8.53 3.76 14.51
C PHE A 220 8.31 5.26 14.28
N ASP A 221 7.97 5.64 13.04
CA ASP A 221 7.67 7.02 12.65
C ASP A 221 6.18 7.38 12.79
N ASP A 222 5.49 6.85 13.79
CA ASP A 222 4.02 6.90 13.88
C ASP A 222 3.47 8.33 14.01
N LYS A 223 4.11 9.16 14.85
CA LYS A 223 3.58 10.47 15.28
C LYS A 223 3.18 11.42 14.15
N SER A 224 3.80 11.29 12.98
CA SER A 224 3.57 12.17 11.83
C SER A 224 3.15 11.42 10.56
N SER A 225 3.01 10.09 10.65
CA SER A 225 2.90 9.24 9.46
C SER A 225 1.69 8.30 9.50
N THR A 226 1.08 8.07 10.67
CA THR A 226 -0.20 7.36 10.77
C THR A 226 -1.37 8.32 10.54
N PHE A 227 -2.24 7.99 9.59
CA PHE A 227 -3.45 8.75 9.32
C PHE A 227 -4.68 7.89 9.60
N THR A 228 -5.79 8.55 9.94
CA THR A 228 -7.05 7.87 10.25
C THR A 228 -8.18 8.45 9.41
N CYS A 229 -9.24 7.68 9.22
CA CYS A 229 -10.48 8.22 8.66
C CYS A 229 -11.66 7.38 9.14
N SER A 230 -12.62 8.02 9.82
CA SER A 230 -13.85 7.36 10.27
C SER A 230 -15.02 7.67 9.33
N GLY A 231 -16.06 6.84 9.34
CA GLY A 231 -17.31 7.14 8.64
C GLY A 231 -17.38 6.62 7.20
N GLY A 232 -16.61 5.58 6.87
CA GLY A 232 -16.75 4.83 5.62
C GLY A 232 -16.28 5.61 4.39
N ALA A 233 -15.02 6.01 4.36
CA ALA A 233 -14.44 6.70 3.22
C ALA A 233 -14.10 5.75 2.06
N ASN A 234 -14.12 6.32 0.85
CA ASN A 234 -13.42 5.78 -0.31
C ASN A 234 -12.00 6.36 -0.34
N TYR A 235 -11.14 5.87 -1.23
CA TYR A 235 -9.74 6.31 -1.27
C TYR A 235 -9.25 6.55 -2.70
N LEU A 236 -8.70 7.74 -2.95
CA LEU A 236 -8.00 8.07 -4.17
C LEU A 236 -6.50 7.82 -3.97
N ILE A 237 -5.96 6.89 -4.72
CA ILE A 237 -4.54 6.52 -4.76
C ILE A 237 -3.95 7.10 -6.04
N THR A 238 -2.91 7.93 -5.90
CA THR A 238 -2.28 8.57 -7.07
C THR A 238 -0.80 8.22 -7.14
N PHE A 239 -0.36 7.72 -8.28
CA PHE A 239 1.05 7.55 -8.61
C PHE A 239 1.56 8.83 -9.29
N CYS A 240 2.71 9.34 -8.87
CA CYS A 240 3.26 10.65 -9.24
C CYS A 240 2.27 11.82 -9.03
N PRO A 241 1.73 12.00 -7.81
CA PRO A 241 0.77 13.07 -7.51
C PRO A 241 1.31 14.47 -7.79
#